data_AF-A0A0S3SQP5-F1
#
_entry.id   AF-A0A0S3SQP5-F1
#
_cell.length_a   1.000
_cell.length_b   1.000
_cell.length_c   1.000
_cell.angle_alpha   90.00
_cell.angle_beta   90.00
_cell.angle_gamma   90.00
#
_symmetry.space_group_name_H-M   'P 1'
#
loop_
_entity.id
_entity.type
_entity.pdbx_description
1 polymer ?
#
loop_
_entity_poly.entity_id
_entity_poly.type
_entity_poly.pdbx_seq_one_letter_code
_entity_poly.pdbx_strand_id
1 'polypeptide(L)'
;MGDIMKTSSFALTEAKYVAGDNIKHVLLENVREASLRVRLRQENVAGVKLPKFEYTSDADANKNDLTGLARGGQQVQHCRAAYIKAIEVLVELASLQTSFLTLDEVIKTTNRRVNAQENVVKPRLENTISYIKGELDELEREDFFGLKKIQGYKKREIEKQMLLKKVESNLTLHKAVSYNSSNLLAVGDKDEDIIF
;
A
#
# COMPACT_ATOMS: atom_id res chain seq x y z
N MET A 1 12.95 1.95 -37.58
CA MET A 1 11.79 2.65 -38.19
C MET A 1 12.20 3.60 -39.31
N GLY A 2 13.14 4.53 -39.08
CA GLY A 2 13.54 5.52 -40.10
C GLY A 2 13.97 4.93 -41.44
N ASP A 3 14.82 3.89 -41.41
CA ASP A 3 15.29 3.24 -42.65
C ASP A 3 14.17 2.54 -43.41
N ILE A 4 13.30 1.80 -42.71
CA ILE A 4 12.17 1.08 -43.32
C ILE A 4 11.16 2.05 -43.95
N MET A 5 10.93 3.19 -43.30
CA MET A 5 10.06 4.24 -43.86
C MET A 5 10.71 4.86 -45.09
N LYS A 6 12.01 5.16 -45.05
CA LYS A 6 12.76 5.69 -46.19
C LYS A 6 12.74 4.73 -47.39
N THR A 7 12.96 3.44 -47.16
CA THR A 7 12.88 2.42 -48.22
C THR A 7 11.47 2.29 -48.78
N SER A 8 10.45 2.39 -47.93
CA SER A 8 9.04 2.34 -48.36
C SER A 8 8.66 3.57 -49.18
N SER A 9 9.08 4.77 -48.77
CA SER A 9 8.91 6.00 -49.54
C SER A 9 9.63 5.95 -50.89
N PHE A 10 10.81 5.35 -50.94
CA PHE A 10 11.54 5.16 -52.21
C PHE A 10 10.81 4.17 -53.13
N ALA A 11 10.32 3.05 -52.60
CA ALA A 11 9.51 2.10 -53.37
C ALA A 11 8.20 2.72 -53.89
N LEU A 12 7.60 3.65 -53.14
CA LEU A 12 6.45 4.44 -53.60
C LEU A 12 6.81 5.30 -54.81
N THR A 13 7.96 5.99 -54.77
CA THR A 13 8.39 6.85 -55.86
C THR A 13 8.70 6.05 -57.13
N GLU A 14 9.30 4.87 -57.01
CA GLU A 14 9.52 3.95 -58.14
C GLU A 14 8.20 3.47 -58.73
N ALA A 15 7.26 3.03 -57.88
CA ALA A 15 5.93 2.61 -58.32
C ALA A 15 5.19 3.74 -59.04
N LYS A 16 5.24 4.97 -58.50
CA LYS A 16 4.62 6.15 -59.12
C LYS A 16 5.25 6.51 -60.47
N TYR A 17 6.57 6.38 -60.59
CA TYR A 17 7.28 6.67 -61.83
C TYR A 17 6.89 5.71 -62.97
N VAL A 18 6.86 4.41 -62.69
CA VAL A 18 6.57 3.37 -63.70
C VAL A 18 5.09 3.36 -64.08
N ALA A 19 4.22 3.58 -63.10
CA ALA A 19 2.83 3.23 -63.20
C ALA A 19 1.91 4.48 -63.39
N GLY A 20 2.48 5.68 -63.26
CA GLY A 20 1.82 6.96 -63.52
C GLY A 20 0.85 7.40 -62.42
N ASP A 21 0.26 8.58 -62.55
CA ASP A 21 -0.60 9.18 -61.51
C ASP A 21 -2.01 8.56 -61.44
N ASN A 22 -2.41 7.81 -62.47
CA ASN A 22 -3.74 7.20 -62.59
C ASN A 22 -4.00 6.10 -61.53
N ILE A 23 -2.95 5.46 -61.00
CA ILE A 23 -3.09 4.37 -60.01
C ILE A 23 -3.59 4.86 -58.66
N LYS A 24 -3.31 6.10 -58.30
CA LYS A 24 -3.82 6.67 -57.04
C LYS A 24 -5.34 6.66 -57.00
N HIS A 25 -5.99 7.06 -58.10
CA HIS A 25 -7.45 7.09 -58.19
C HIS A 25 -8.05 5.68 -58.16
N VAL A 26 -7.47 4.75 -58.92
CA VAL A 26 -7.89 3.34 -58.94
C VAL A 26 -7.74 2.69 -57.57
N LEU A 27 -6.67 2.99 -56.82
CA LEU A 27 -6.49 2.45 -55.48
C LEU A 27 -7.55 2.98 -54.52
N LEU A 28 -7.79 4.30 -54.51
CA LEU A 28 -8.76 4.92 -53.62
C LEU A 28 -10.19 4.42 -53.85
N GLU A 29 -10.57 4.19 -55.11
CA GLU A 29 -11.90 3.67 -55.47
C GLU A 29 -12.08 2.19 -55.09
N ASN A 30 -10.98 1.42 -55.09
CA ASN A 30 -10.99 0.00 -54.73
C ASN A 30 -10.88 -0.27 -53.22
N VAL A 31 -10.58 0.72 -52.38
CA VAL A 31 -10.54 0.51 -50.92
C VAL A 31 -11.97 0.46 -50.36
N ARG A 32 -12.46 -0.75 -50.07
CA ARG A 32 -13.75 -0.97 -49.38
C ARG A 32 -13.58 -1.39 -47.93
N GLU A 33 -12.61 -2.26 -47.65
CA GLU A 33 -12.31 -2.77 -46.32
C GLU A 33 -10.81 -2.69 -46.02
N ALA A 34 -10.47 -2.56 -44.75
CA ALA A 34 -9.08 -2.54 -44.30
C ALA A 34 -8.46 -3.94 -44.40
N SER A 35 -7.31 -4.04 -45.07
CA SER A 35 -6.55 -5.29 -45.23
C SER A 35 -5.76 -5.71 -44.00
N LEU A 36 -5.37 -4.73 -43.18
CA LEU A 36 -4.71 -4.96 -41.89
C LEU A 36 -5.60 -4.40 -40.78
N ARG A 37 -5.92 -5.25 -39.79
CA ARG A 37 -6.65 -4.85 -38.58
C ARG A 37 -5.72 -4.96 -37.38
N VAL A 38 -5.89 -4.07 -36.41
CA VAL A 38 -5.15 -4.10 -35.14
C VAL A 38 -6.09 -4.57 -34.04
N ARG A 39 -5.68 -5.58 -33.29
CA ARG A 39 -6.38 -6.10 -32.13
C ARG A 39 -5.68 -5.62 -30.87
N LEU A 40 -6.47 -5.17 -29.90
CA LEU A 40 -5.99 -4.85 -28.57
C LEU A 40 -5.98 -6.13 -27.71
N ARG A 41 -4.84 -6.41 -27.08
CA ARG A 41 -4.66 -7.43 -26.06
C ARG A 41 -4.20 -6.77 -24.77
N GLN A 42 -4.63 -7.29 -23.63
CA GLN A 42 -4.11 -6.83 -22.33
C GLN A 42 -3.08 -7.84 -21.83
N GLU A 43 -1.89 -7.35 -21.48
CA GLU A 43 -0.82 -8.15 -20.87
C GLU A 43 -0.62 -7.64 -19.43
N ASN A 44 -0.50 -8.54 -18.46
CA ASN A 44 -0.28 -8.16 -17.07
C ASN A 44 1.21 -8.28 -16.74
N VAL A 45 1.85 -7.17 -16.40
CA VAL A 45 3.26 -7.11 -16.00
C VAL A 45 3.36 -6.45 -14.64
N ALA A 46 3.88 -7.18 -13.64
CA ALA A 46 4.05 -6.70 -12.27
C ALA A 46 2.77 -6.10 -11.62
N GLY A 47 1.59 -6.63 -11.99
CA GLY A 47 0.29 -6.16 -11.48
C GLY A 47 -0.31 -4.97 -12.22
N VAL A 48 0.36 -4.48 -13.27
CA VAL A 48 -0.13 -3.42 -14.16
C VAL A 48 -0.62 -4.04 -15.46
N LYS A 49 -1.87 -3.75 -15.84
CA LYS A 49 -2.45 -4.19 -17.12
C LYS A 49 -2.00 -3.25 -18.23
N LEU A 50 -1.12 -3.74 -19.11
CA LEU A 50 -0.59 -3.00 -20.24
C LEU A 50 -1.35 -3.32 -21.53
N PRO A 51 -1.70 -2.30 -22.34
CA PRO A 51 -2.27 -2.51 -23.65
C PRO A 51 -1.17 -2.92 -24.64
N LYS A 52 -1.36 -4.09 -25.27
CA LYS A 52 -0.51 -4.60 -26.36
C LYS A 52 -1.31 -4.63 -27.66
N PHE A 53 -0.72 -4.12 -28.72
CA PHE A 53 -1.34 -4.19 -30.05
C PHE A 53 -0.78 -5.38 -30.82
N GLU A 54 -1.68 -6.24 -31.32
CA GLU A 54 -1.36 -7.32 -32.24
C GLU A 54 -1.93 -6.97 -33.62
N TYR A 55 -1.17 -7.16 -34.69
CA TYR A 55 -1.69 -7.00 -36.04
C TYR A 55 -2.33 -8.32 -36.51
N THR A 56 -3.43 -8.24 -37.24
CA THR A 56 -4.09 -9.36 -37.88
C THR A 56 -4.28 -9.00 -39.35
N SER A 57 -3.70 -9.79 -40.25
CA SER A 57 -3.95 -9.66 -41.68
C SER A 57 -5.18 -10.50 -42.04
N ASP A 58 -6.15 -9.87 -42.68
CA ASP A 58 -7.33 -10.57 -43.21
C ASP A 58 -6.97 -11.10 -44.60
N ALA A 59 -6.92 -12.43 -44.75
CA ALA A 59 -6.49 -13.08 -45.99
C ALA A 59 -7.44 -12.78 -47.17
N ASP A 60 -8.71 -12.50 -46.87
CA ASP A 60 -9.77 -12.21 -47.84
C ASP A 60 -9.68 -10.80 -48.45
N ALA A 61 -8.85 -9.91 -47.88
CA ALA A 61 -8.64 -8.54 -48.36
C ALA A 61 -7.62 -8.44 -49.51
N ASN A 62 -7.07 -9.56 -49.98
CA ASN A 62 -6.17 -9.60 -51.14
C ASN A 62 -6.86 -9.40 -52.50
N LYS A 63 -8.15 -9.01 -52.52
CA LYS A 63 -8.95 -8.75 -53.72
C LYS A 63 -8.45 -7.61 -54.63
N ASN A 64 -7.40 -6.88 -54.23
CA ASN A 64 -6.79 -5.83 -55.04
C ASN A 64 -5.73 -6.33 -56.05
N ASP A 65 -5.64 -7.63 -56.32
CA ASP A 65 -4.68 -8.18 -57.30
C ASP A 65 -4.84 -7.64 -58.73
N LEU A 66 -5.95 -6.96 -59.04
CA LEU A 66 -6.13 -6.29 -60.33
C LEU A 66 -5.40 -4.95 -60.46
N THR A 67 -4.88 -4.38 -59.36
CA THR A 67 -4.15 -3.10 -59.39
C THR A 67 -2.72 -3.31 -59.86
N GLY A 68 -2.49 -3.25 -61.17
CA GLY A 68 -1.16 -3.43 -61.76
C GLY A 68 -1.12 -4.14 -63.10
N LEU A 69 -2.27 -4.55 -63.64
CA LEU A 69 -2.36 -5.33 -64.89
C LEU A 69 -1.93 -4.55 -66.15
N ALA A 70 -1.97 -3.22 -66.12
CA ALA A 70 -1.64 -2.38 -67.27
C ALA A 70 -0.12 -2.18 -67.44
N ARG A 71 0.57 -1.56 -66.48
CA ARG A 71 2.02 -1.33 -66.44
C ARG A 71 2.50 -1.19 -64.99
N GLY A 72 3.64 -1.79 -64.65
CA GLY A 72 4.31 -1.58 -63.36
C GLY A 72 3.76 -2.36 -62.16
N GLY A 73 2.92 -3.39 -62.37
CA GLY A 73 2.34 -4.18 -61.29
C GLY A 73 3.37 -4.78 -60.32
N GLN A 74 4.54 -5.21 -60.82
CA GLN A 74 5.61 -5.76 -59.97
C GLN A 74 6.14 -4.72 -58.96
N GLN A 75 6.31 -3.47 -59.38
CA GLN A 75 6.79 -2.36 -58.54
C GLN A 75 5.71 -1.92 -57.54
N VAL A 76 4.44 -1.98 -57.95
CA VAL A 76 3.30 -1.73 -57.05
C VAL A 76 3.23 -2.82 -55.96
N GLN A 77 3.43 -4.09 -56.31
CA GLN A 77 3.46 -5.19 -55.34
C GLN A 77 4.67 -5.10 -54.41
N HIS A 78 5.84 -4.72 -54.93
CA HIS A 78 7.03 -4.46 -54.12
C HIS A 78 6.80 -3.31 -53.13
N CYS A 79 6.20 -2.21 -53.58
CA CYS A 79 5.79 -1.09 -52.73
C CYS A 79 4.81 -1.56 -51.64
N ARG A 80 3.78 -2.35 -52.00
CA ARG A 80 2.83 -2.91 -51.04
C ARG A 80 3.53 -3.73 -49.96
N ALA A 81 4.43 -4.62 -50.34
CA ALA A 81 5.19 -5.45 -49.39
C ALA A 81 6.08 -4.61 -48.46
N ALA A 82 6.72 -3.55 -48.98
CA ALA A 82 7.50 -2.63 -48.15
C ALA A 82 6.64 -1.88 -47.12
N TYR A 83 5.47 -1.38 -47.53
CA TYR A 83 4.54 -0.69 -46.63
C TYR A 83 3.89 -1.62 -45.59
N ILE A 84 3.60 -2.88 -45.92
CA ILE A 84 3.11 -3.85 -44.95
C ILE A 84 4.14 -4.03 -43.82
N LYS A 85 5.41 -4.25 -44.17
CA LYS A 85 6.51 -4.34 -43.19
C LYS A 85 6.67 -3.05 -42.37
N ALA A 86 6.47 -1.88 -42.99
CA ALA A 86 6.52 -0.61 -42.29
C ALA A 86 5.39 -0.47 -41.25
N ILE A 87 4.17 -0.93 -41.60
CA ILE A 87 3.01 -0.91 -40.71
C ILE A 87 3.20 -1.89 -39.54
N GLU A 88 3.76 -3.08 -39.78
CA GLU A 88 4.07 -4.05 -38.70
C GLU A 88 4.96 -3.42 -37.63
N VAL A 89 6.08 -2.82 -38.03
CA VAL A 89 7.02 -2.15 -37.12
C VAL A 89 6.38 -0.94 -36.44
N LEU A 90 5.48 -0.24 -37.13
CA LEU A 90 4.71 0.87 -36.56
C LEU A 90 3.75 0.42 -35.45
N VAL A 91 3.05 -0.70 -35.65
CA VAL A 91 2.14 -1.26 -34.65
C VAL A 91 2.91 -1.71 -33.42
N GLU A 92 4.06 -2.36 -33.60
CA GLU A 92 4.95 -2.73 -32.50
C GLU A 92 5.42 -1.49 -31.72
N LEU A 93 5.89 -0.47 -32.43
CA LEU A 93 6.34 0.78 -31.80
C LEU A 93 5.22 1.50 -31.06
N ALA A 94 4.02 1.56 -31.62
CA ALA A 94 2.85 2.13 -30.97
C ALA A 94 2.47 1.35 -29.69
N SER A 95 2.63 0.02 -29.71
CA SER A 95 2.40 -0.83 -28.54
C SER A 95 3.39 -0.51 -27.42
N LEU A 96 4.67 -0.38 -27.75
CA LEU A 96 5.73 -0.01 -26.82
C LEU A 96 5.52 1.40 -26.25
N GLN A 97 5.20 2.39 -27.10
CA GLN A 97 4.94 3.77 -26.65
C GLN A 97 3.75 3.86 -25.70
N THR A 98 2.63 3.21 -26.05
CA THR A 98 1.42 3.22 -25.21
C THR A 98 1.66 2.51 -23.87
N SER A 99 2.36 1.37 -23.90
CA SER A 99 2.77 0.66 -22.69
C SER A 99 3.69 1.51 -21.82
N PHE A 100 4.63 2.25 -22.42
CA PHE A 100 5.55 3.12 -21.69
C PHE A 100 4.82 4.28 -20.98
N LEU A 101 3.90 4.95 -21.68
CA LEU A 101 3.12 6.05 -21.10
C LEU A 101 2.25 5.59 -19.93
N THR A 102 1.57 4.45 -20.09
CA THR A 102 0.75 3.87 -19.02
C THR A 102 1.59 3.42 -17.82
N LEU A 103 2.76 2.82 -18.05
CA LEU A 103 3.70 2.48 -16.98
C LEU A 103 4.22 3.71 -16.22
N ASP A 104 4.58 4.78 -16.94
CA ASP A 104 5.11 6.01 -16.32
C ASP A 104 4.07 6.64 -15.37
N GLU A 105 2.80 6.67 -15.76
CA GLU A 105 1.73 7.16 -14.89
C GLU A 105 1.59 6.31 -13.60
N VAL A 106 1.66 4.98 -13.74
CA VAL A 106 1.58 4.07 -12.58
C VAL A 106 2.80 4.22 -11.67
N ILE A 107 4.00 4.42 -12.22
CA ILE A 107 5.21 4.68 -11.44
C ILE A 107 5.06 5.99 -10.65
N LYS A 108 4.58 7.06 -11.28
CA LYS A 108 4.36 8.35 -10.61
C LYS A 108 3.35 8.24 -9.47
N THR A 109 2.22 7.55 -9.68
CA THR A 109 1.23 7.35 -8.63
C THR A 109 1.76 6.48 -7.48
N THR A 110 2.56 5.46 -7.79
CA THR A 110 3.20 4.61 -6.79
C THR A 110 4.23 5.39 -5.97
N ASN A 111 5.10 6.17 -6.61
CA ASN A 111 6.06 7.04 -5.91
C ASN A 111 5.36 8.06 -5.01
N ARG A 112 4.25 8.65 -5.46
CA ARG A 112 3.45 9.55 -4.63
C ARG A 112 2.85 8.84 -3.42
N ARG A 113 2.41 7.58 -3.57
CA ARG A 113 1.90 6.76 -2.46
C ARG A 113 2.99 6.42 -1.45
N VAL A 114 4.17 6.03 -1.92
CA VAL A 114 5.34 5.77 -1.05
C VAL A 114 5.69 7.03 -0.26
N ASN A 115 5.78 8.18 -0.92
CA ASN A 115 6.06 9.45 -0.26
C ASN A 115 4.99 9.82 0.79
N ALA A 116 3.71 9.60 0.50
CA ALA A 116 2.63 9.82 1.47
C ALA A 116 2.73 8.87 2.67
N GLN A 117 3.12 7.61 2.45
CA GLN A 117 3.31 6.65 3.53
C GLN A 117 4.49 7.03 4.43
N GLU A 118 5.62 7.42 3.84
CA GLU A 118 6.84 7.75 4.58
C GLU A 118 6.72 9.07 5.34
N ASN A 119 6.20 10.12 4.70
CA ASN A 119 6.23 11.47 5.27
C ASN A 119 4.94 11.90 5.98
N VAL A 120 3.82 11.19 5.77
CA VAL A 120 2.54 11.55 6.39
C VAL A 120 1.99 10.44 7.28
N VAL A 121 1.86 9.22 6.76
CA VAL A 121 1.20 8.14 7.52
C VAL A 121 2.09 7.63 8.65
N LYS A 122 3.36 7.33 8.37
CA LYS A 122 4.30 6.78 9.36
C LYS A 122 4.50 7.73 10.56
N PRO A 123 4.77 9.04 10.40
CA PRO A 123 4.95 9.93 11.54
C PRO A 123 3.67 10.10 12.36
N ARG A 124 2.49 10.12 11.71
CA ARG A 124 1.21 10.19 12.43
C ARG A 124 0.98 8.95 13.30
N LEU A 125 1.27 7.77 12.78
CA LEU A 125 1.17 6.52 13.54
C LEU A 125 2.19 6.48 14.68
N GLU A 126 3.43 6.91 14.46
CA GLU A 126 4.46 6.99 15.51
C GLU A 126 4.04 7.94 16.64
N ASN A 127 3.46 9.09 16.32
CA ASN A 127 2.91 10.01 17.32
C ASN A 127 1.76 9.38 18.12
N THR A 128 0.84 8.69 17.45
CA THR A 128 -0.25 7.98 18.13
C THR A 128 0.27 6.87 19.04
N ILE A 129 1.28 6.12 18.61
CA ILE A 129 1.93 5.08 19.44
C ILE A 129 2.59 5.73 20.66
N SER A 130 3.29 6.85 20.47
CA SER A 130 3.92 7.58 21.59
C SER A 130 2.88 8.09 22.58
N TYR A 131 1.74 8.58 22.11
CA TYR A 131 0.64 9.02 22.96
C TYR A 131 0.05 7.88 23.78
N ILE A 132 -0.28 6.75 23.14
CA ILE A 132 -0.83 5.57 23.83
C ILE A 132 0.15 5.05 24.88
N LYS A 133 1.45 4.98 24.56
CA LYS A 133 2.47 4.58 25.54
C LYS A 133 2.55 5.54 26.72
N GLY A 134 2.51 6.85 26.46
CA GLY A 134 2.51 7.85 27.53
C GLY A 134 1.32 7.74 28.47
N GLU A 135 0.12 7.52 27.93
CA GLU A 135 -1.10 7.31 28.73
C GLU A 135 -1.04 6.00 29.54
N LEU A 136 -0.55 4.91 28.95
CA LEU A 136 -0.37 3.65 29.67
C LEU A 136 0.65 3.78 30.80
N ASP A 137 1.79 4.43 30.55
CA ASP A 137 2.82 4.66 31.58
C ASP A 137 2.29 5.53 32.73
N GLU A 138 1.43 6.51 32.44
CA GLU A 138 0.82 7.37 33.48
C GLU A 138 -0.24 6.60 34.29
N LEU A 139 -1.06 5.77 33.64
CA LEU A 139 -2.00 4.87 34.33
C LEU A 139 -1.26 3.88 35.24
N GLU A 140 -0.17 3.26 34.75
CA GLU A 140 0.67 2.38 35.56
C GLU A 140 1.32 3.12 36.74
N ARG A 141 1.72 4.37 36.53
CA ARG A 141 2.25 5.24 37.57
C ARG A 141 1.21 5.53 38.65
N GLU A 142 -0.01 5.90 38.27
CA GLU A 142 -1.12 6.14 39.22
C GLU A 142 -1.42 4.89 40.05
N ASP A 143 -1.53 3.73 39.41
CA ASP A 143 -1.76 2.45 40.06
C ASP A 143 -0.62 2.11 41.05
N PHE A 144 0.63 2.36 40.65
CA PHE A 144 1.79 2.15 41.51
C PHE A 144 1.78 3.07 42.74
N PHE A 145 1.42 4.36 42.58
CA PHE A 145 1.25 5.28 43.70
C PHE A 145 0.11 4.87 44.63
N GLY A 146 -1.01 4.40 44.07
CA GLY A 146 -2.13 3.84 44.83
C GLY A 146 -1.71 2.67 45.70
N LEU A 147 -1.06 1.67 45.11
CA LEU A 147 -0.54 0.49 45.81
C LEU A 147 0.48 0.86 46.90
N LYS A 148 1.39 1.81 46.61
CA LYS A 148 2.39 2.29 47.57
C LYS A 148 1.76 2.96 48.78
N LYS A 149 0.71 3.79 48.59
CA LYS A 149 -0.04 4.38 49.70
C LYS A 149 -0.70 3.30 50.56
N ILE A 150 -1.38 2.34 49.96
CA ILE A 150 -2.05 1.25 50.68
C ILE A 150 -1.05 0.44 51.52
N GLN A 151 0.11 0.08 50.95
CA GLN A 151 1.18 -0.59 51.70
C GLN A 151 1.72 0.28 52.85
N GLY A 152 1.88 1.58 52.63
CA GLY A 152 2.30 2.53 53.66
C GLY A 152 1.31 2.65 54.81
N TYR A 153 0.01 2.69 54.54
CA TYR A 153 -1.03 2.67 55.57
C TYR A 153 -1.00 1.36 56.36
N LYS A 154 -0.98 0.21 55.68
CA LYS A 154 -0.89 -1.10 56.33
C LYS A 154 0.35 -1.22 57.22
N LYS A 155 1.52 -0.75 56.78
CA LYS A 155 2.75 -0.75 57.61
C LYS A 155 2.62 0.12 58.86
N ARG A 156 2.11 1.35 58.74
CA ARG A 156 1.91 2.24 59.90
C ARG A 156 0.93 1.67 60.92
N GLU A 157 -0.11 0.99 60.44
CA GLU A 157 -1.11 0.37 61.29
C GLU A 157 -0.53 -0.83 62.05
N ILE A 158 0.30 -1.65 61.37
CA ILE A 158 1.07 -2.73 62.01
C ILE A 158 2.04 -2.18 63.06
N GLU A 159 2.78 -1.09 62.77
CA GLU A 159 3.71 -0.47 63.72
C GLU A 159 2.97 0.09 64.96
N LYS A 160 1.82 0.74 64.76
CA LYS A 160 0.96 1.20 65.86
C LYS A 160 0.45 0.05 66.72
N GLN A 161 0.01 -1.05 66.10
CA GLN A 161 -0.42 -2.25 66.84
C GLN A 161 0.74 -2.91 67.60
N MET A 162 1.95 -2.95 67.03
CA MET A 162 3.13 -3.45 67.76
C MET A 162 3.51 -2.54 68.93
N LEU A 163 3.42 -1.22 68.77
CA LEU A 163 3.63 -0.27 69.85
C LEU A 163 2.60 -0.43 70.97
N LEU A 164 1.32 -0.55 70.63
CA LEU A 164 0.25 -0.80 71.60
C LEU A 164 0.47 -2.12 72.35
N LYS A 165 0.82 -3.20 71.65
CA LYS A 165 1.17 -4.48 72.30
C LYS A 165 2.39 -4.39 73.21
N LYS A 166 3.42 -3.61 72.85
CA LYS A 166 4.58 -3.35 73.72
C LYS A 166 4.21 -2.55 74.96
N VAL A 167 3.34 -1.55 74.82
CA VAL A 167 2.82 -0.77 75.94
C VAL A 167 1.98 -1.67 76.87
N GLU A 168 1.08 -2.49 76.32
CA GLU A 168 0.32 -3.48 77.11
C GLU A 168 1.21 -4.53 77.78
N SER A 169 2.28 -5.01 77.14
CA SER A 169 3.24 -5.92 77.77
C SER A 169 4.02 -5.26 78.91
N ASN A 170 4.37 -3.98 78.78
CA ASN A 170 5.02 -3.23 79.85
C ASN A 170 4.04 -2.92 81.00
N LEU A 171 2.77 -2.67 80.69
CA LEU A 171 1.70 -2.46 81.68
C LEU A 171 1.37 -3.75 82.43
N THR A 172 1.39 -4.90 81.77
CA THR A 172 1.23 -6.21 82.42
C THR A 172 2.45 -6.60 83.25
N LEU A 173 3.67 -6.23 82.85
CA LEU A 173 4.87 -6.35 83.70
C LEU A 173 4.78 -5.44 84.94
N HIS A 174 4.31 -4.19 84.80
CA HIS A 174 4.08 -3.30 85.93
C HIS A 174 2.94 -3.79 86.85
N LYS A 175 1.89 -4.38 86.27
CA LYS A 175 0.78 -5.00 87.02
C LYS A 175 1.22 -6.29 87.72
N ALA A 176 2.10 -7.10 87.11
CA ALA A 176 2.70 -8.28 87.73
C ALA A 176 3.66 -7.92 88.87
N VAL A 177 4.39 -6.80 88.77
CA VAL A 177 5.18 -6.26 89.88
C VAL A 177 4.26 -5.70 90.99
N SER A 178 3.12 -5.09 90.63
CA SER A 178 2.13 -4.58 91.60
C SER A 178 1.30 -5.67 92.30
N TYR A 179 1.04 -6.82 91.67
CA TYR A 179 0.31 -7.93 92.28
C TYR A 179 1.09 -8.64 93.40
N ASN A 180 2.40 -8.41 93.51
CA ASN A 180 3.22 -8.95 94.60
C ASN A 180 3.29 -8.04 95.84
N SER A 181 2.68 -6.85 95.85
CA SER A 181 2.82 -5.92 96.98
C SER A 181 1.54 -5.48 97.68
N SER A 182 0.34 -5.93 97.29
CA SER A 182 -0.86 -5.52 98.03
C SER A 182 -2.09 -6.35 97.68
N ASN A 183 -2.35 -7.37 98.50
CA ASN A 183 -3.71 -7.86 98.75
C ASN A 183 -3.75 -8.54 100.13
N LEU A 184 -3.85 -7.72 101.17
CA LEU A 184 -4.32 -8.11 102.50
C LEU A 184 -5.24 -7.02 103.04
N LEU A 185 -6.49 -7.00 102.59
CA LEU A 185 -7.70 -6.70 103.38
C LEU A 185 -8.91 -6.56 102.45
N ALA A 186 -9.79 -7.55 102.59
CA ALA A 186 -11.10 -7.61 101.96
C ALA A 186 -12.08 -6.61 102.58
N VAL A 187 -13.10 -6.24 101.80
CA VAL A 187 -14.55 -6.36 102.09
C VAL A 187 -15.31 -5.25 101.36
N GLY A 188 -16.36 -5.63 100.64
CA GLY A 188 -17.57 -4.80 100.55
C GLY A 188 -18.02 -4.37 99.16
N ASP A 189 -18.83 -5.24 98.55
CA ASP A 189 -20.17 -4.91 98.04
C ASP A 189 -20.40 -3.98 96.83
N LYS A 190 -21.16 -4.60 95.90
CA LYS A 190 -22.27 -4.08 95.07
C LYS A 190 -21.94 -3.60 93.65
N ASP A 191 -22.21 -4.52 92.72
CA ASP A 191 -23.15 -4.41 91.59
C ASP A 191 -23.58 -2.99 91.17
N GLU A 192 -23.45 -2.63 89.90
CA GLU A 192 -24.52 -2.80 88.90
C GLU A 192 -24.08 -2.22 87.53
N ASP A 193 -24.29 -3.05 86.50
CA ASP A 193 -24.82 -2.70 85.18
C ASP A 193 -24.03 -1.91 84.10
N ILE A 194 -23.77 -2.65 83.00
CA ILE A 194 -24.31 -2.42 81.63
C ILE A 194 -23.70 -1.32 80.71
N ILE A 195 -23.09 -1.84 79.62
CA ILE A 195 -23.23 -1.51 78.18
C ILE A 195 -22.90 -0.08 77.68
N PHE A 196 -21.90 0.04 76.80
CA PHE A 196 -22.04 0.24 75.34
C PHE A 196 -20.74 -0.14 74.61
#